data_AF-A0A645BZ69-F1
#
_entry.id   AF-A0A645BZ69-F1
#
_cell.length_a   1.000
_cell.length_b   1.000
_cell.length_c   1.000
_cell.angle_alpha   90.00
_cell.angle_beta   90.00
_cell.angle_gamma   90.00
#
_symmetry.space_group_name_H-M   'P 1'
#
loop_
_entity.id
_entity.type
_entity.pdbx_description
1 polymer ?
#
loop_
_entity_poly.entity_id
_entity_poly.type
_entity_poly.pdbx_seq_one_letter_code
_entity_poly.pdbx_strand_id
1 'polypeptide(L)'
;MSYGYVYVAQISMGADQNQTLKAIREAEAYKGPSLIIAYAPCINHGIKNGMGCTQLEAKRAVECGYWGMYRFNPELKEQGKNPFTLDSKAPTASFRDYLLGEVRYASLAKMFPEAAEALFAKTEKDAMERLESYRRLAAQ
;
A
#
# COMPACT_ATOMS: atom_id res chain seq x y z
N MET A 1 2.98 -13.87 -3.39
CA MET A 1 4.23 -14.37 -2.76
C MET A 1 4.23 -15.89 -2.52
N SER A 2 3.08 -16.58 -2.58
CA SER A 2 2.95 -18.02 -2.35
C SER A 2 3.84 -18.92 -3.22
N TYR A 3 4.09 -18.53 -4.48
CA TYR A 3 4.99 -19.26 -5.37
C TYR A 3 6.46 -19.30 -4.90
N GLY A 4 6.90 -18.30 -4.12
CA GLY A 4 8.26 -18.24 -3.58
C GLY A 4 9.37 -17.85 -4.57
N TYR A 5 9.17 -18.00 -5.89
CA TYR A 5 10.17 -17.69 -6.93
C TYR A 5 9.84 -16.44 -7.78
N VAL A 6 8.85 -15.65 -7.37
CA VAL A 6 8.45 -14.42 -8.09
C VAL A 6 8.88 -13.22 -7.25
N TYR A 7 9.63 -12.28 -7.82
CA TYR A 7 9.87 -10.99 -7.16
C TYR A 7 8.56 -10.21 -7.10
N VAL A 8 8.18 -9.72 -5.92
CA VAL A 8 6.94 -8.94 -5.76
C VAL A 8 7.22 -7.69 -4.96
N ALA A 9 6.85 -6.52 -5.48
CA ALA A 9 6.92 -5.27 -4.75
C ALA A 9 5.60 -4.50 -4.82
N GLN A 10 5.22 -3.91 -3.69
CA GLN A 10 4.14 -2.94 -3.60
C GLN A 10 4.75 -1.57 -3.29
N ILE A 11 4.52 -0.60 -4.18
CA ILE A 11 5.23 0.69 -4.19
C ILE A 11 4.25 1.86 -4.16
N SER A 12 4.72 3.01 -3.69
CA SER A 12 4.02 4.30 -3.74
C SER A 12 5.03 5.43 -3.84
N MET A 13 5.12 6.07 -5.01
CA MET A 13 6.10 7.13 -5.28
C MET A 13 5.94 8.33 -4.35
N GLY A 14 4.70 8.68 -4.01
CA GLY A 14 4.41 9.81 -3.13
C GLY A 14 4.82 9.56 -1.69
N ALA A 15 4.83 8.29 -1.26
CA ALA A 15 5.23 7.90 0.09
C ALA A 15 6.75 7.76 0.23
N ASP A 16 7.40 7.05 -0.71
CA ASP A 16 8.85 6.87 -0.70
C ASP A 16 9.39 6.63 -2.13
N GLN A 17 10.07 7.65 -2.66
CA GLN A 17 10.72 7.62 -3.97
C GLN A 17 11.93 6.68 -4.00
N ASN A 18 12.67 6.58 -2.89
CA ASN A 18 13.84 5.70 -2.81
C ASN A 18 13.41 4.24 -2.83
N GLN A 19 12.36 3.89 -2.08
CA GLN A 19 11.78 2.55 -2.12
C GLN A 19 11.27 2.20 -3.51
N THR A 20 10.60 3.14 -4.18
CA THR A 20 10.09 2.96 -5.54
C THR A 20 11.21 2.65 -6.53
N LEU A 21 12.26 3.47 -6.56
CA LEU A 21 13.41 3.25 -7.45
C LEU A 21 14.16 1.96 -7.11
N LYS A 22 14.30 1.63 -5.83
CA LYS A 22 14.94 0.40 -5.38
C LYS A 22 14.16 -0.83 -5.86
N ALA A 23 12.84 -0.85 -5.67
CA ALA A 23 11.98 -1.95 -6.10
C ALA A 23 12.06 -2.17 -7.63
N ILE A 24 12.05 -1.09 -8.41
CA ILE A 24 12.16 -1.18 -9.88
C ILE A 24 13.51 -1.77 -10.30
N ARG A 25 14.61 -1.31 -9.68
CA ARG A 25 15.97 -1.82 -9.97
C ARG A 25 16.11 -3.29 -9.60
N GLU A 26 15.64 -3.69 -8.41
CA GLU A 26 15.68 -5.08 -7.97
C GLU A 26 14.84 -6.00 -8.87
N ALA A 27 13.62 -5.56 -9.20
CA ALA A 27 12.71 -6.31 -10.08
C ALA A 27 13.27 -6.53 -11.49
N GLU A 28 13.97 -5.53 -12.05
CA GLU A 28 14.60 -5.63 -13.37
C GLU A 28 15.86 -6.51 -13.35
N ALA A 29 16.67 -6.41 -12.29
CA ALA A 29 17.87 -7.21 -12.14
C ALA A 29 17.57 -8.70 -11.92
N TYR A 30 16.45 -9.01 -11.24
CA TYR A 30 16.05 -10.36 -10.87
C TYR A 30 15.93 -11.27 -12.10
N LYS A 31 16.61 -12.43 -12.08
CA LYS A 31 16.61 -13.42 -13.17
C LYS A 31 15.39 -14.34 -13.10
N GLY A 32 14.20 -13.74 -13.08
CA GLY A 32 12.93 -14.44 -12.97
C GLY A 32 11.73 -13.52 -13.19
N PRO A 33 10.52 -14.01 -12.94
CA PRO A 33 9.32 -13.19 -13.04
C PRO A 33 9.25 -12.14 -11.93
N SER A 34 8.86 -10.92 -12.29
CA SER A 34 8.72 -9.80 -11.38
C SER A 34 7.35 -9.14 -11.50
N LEU A 35 6.74 -8.80 -10.37
CA LEU A 35 5.48 -8.07 -10.27
C LEU A 35 5.67 -6.81 -9.41
N ILE A 36 5.37 -5.65 -9.99
CA ILE A 36 5.32 -4.37 -9.27
C ILE A 36 3.87 -3.87 -9.26
N ILE A 37 3.35 -3.62 -8.05
CA ILE A 37 2.01 -3.06 -7.84
C ILE A 37 2.19 -1.63 -7.34
N ALA A 38 1.89 -0.64 -8.18
CA ALA A 38 2.07 0.77 -7.86
C ALA A 38 0.74 1.45 -7.50
N TYR A 39 0.72 2.17 -6.38
CA TYR A 39 -0.42 3.03 -6.06
C TYR A 39 -0.48 4.22 -7.02
N ALA A 40 -1.54 4.30 -7.82
CA ALA A 40 -1.74 5.32 -8.85
C ALA A 40 -3.01 6.13 -8.57
N PRO A 41 -2.91 7.30 -7.90
CA PRO A 41 -4.05 8.19 -7.72
C PRO A 41 -4.63 8.63 -9.07
N CYS A 42 -5.96 8.65 -9.18
CA CYS A 42 -6.67 8.89 -10.44
C CYS A 42 -7.80 9.90 -10.25
N ILE A 43 -8.21 10.58 -11.33
CA ILE A 43 -9.37 11.48 -11.34
C ILE A 43 -10.64 10.79 -10.82
N ASN A 44 -10.79 9.48 -11.07
CA ASN A 44 -11.95 8.69 -10.63
C ASN A 44 -11.99 8.49 -9.10
N HIS A 45 -10.90 8.74 -8.39
CA HIS A 45 -10.94 8.76 -6.92
C HIS A 45 -11.62 10.03 -6.41
N GLY A 46 -11.61 11.10 -7.19
CA GLY A 46 -12.14 12.41 -6.82
C GLY A 46 -11.44 12.96 -5.58
N ILE A 47 -10.12 13.12 -5.66
CA ILE A 47 -9.29 13.67 -4.59
C ILE A 47 -9.75 15.11 -4.31
N LYS A 48 -10.23 15.41 -3.10
CA LYS A 48 -10.79 16.74 -2.77
C LYS A 48 -9.77 17.87 -2.92
N ASN A 49 -8.49 17.57 -2.70
CA ASN A 49 -7.39 18.53 -2.87
C ASN A 49 -6.96 18.70 -4.35
N GLY A 50 -7.59 17.99 -5.29
CA GLY A 50 -7.30 18.06 -6.71
C GLY A 50 -6.10 17.20 -7.15
N MET A 51 -5.98 16.99 -8.46
CA MET A 51 -4.94 16.15 -9.06
C MET A 51 -3.51 16.71 -8.94
N GLY A 52 -3.36 18.00 -8.64
CA GLY A 52 -2.05 18.59 -8.31
C GLY A 52 -1.44 18.02 -7.03
N CYS A 53 -2.26 17.42 -6.16
CA CYS A 53 -1.84 16.82 -4.88
C CYS A 53 -1.73 15.29 -4.94
N THR A 54 -1.64 14.67 -6.12
CA THR A 54 -1.59 13.20 -6.27
C THR A 54 -0.46 12.54 -5.48
N GLN A 55 0.74 13.11 -5.48
CA GLN A 55 1.86 12.59 -4.69
C GLN A 55 1.58 12.66 -3.18
N LEU A 56 0.96 13.75 -2.72
CA LEU A 56 0.54 13.88 -1.33
C LEU A 56 -0.55 12.86 -0.97
N GLU A 57 -1.49 12.59 -1.88
CA GLU A 57 -2.53 11.60 -1.67
C GLU A 57 -1.97 10.17 -1.57
N ALA A 58 -1.02 9.83 -2.45
CA ALA A 58 -0.30 8.56 -2.41
C ALA A 58 0.54 8.40 -1.13
N LYS A 59 1.08 9.49 -0.59
CA LYS A 59 1.74 9.53 0.72
C LYS A 59 0.76 9.24 1.85
N ARG A 60 -0.38 9.93 1.88
CA ARG A 60 -1.42 9.76 2.90
C ARG A 60 -1.98 8.35 2.94
N ALA A 61 -2.17 7.72 1.78
CA ALA A 61 -2.60 6.32 1.69
C ALA A 61 -1.66 5.36 2.44
N VAL A 62 -0.35 5.64 2.44
CA VAL A 62 0.64 4.83 3.18
C VAL A 62 0.67 5.23 4.66
N GLU A 63 0.65 6.54 4.97
CA GLU A 63 0.67 7.04 6.34
C GLU A 63 -0.53 6.62 7.18
N CYS A 64 -1.70 6.40 6.56
CA CYS A 64 -2.88 5.89 7.27
C CYS A 64 -2.99 4.36 7.27
N GLY A 65 -2.09 3.65 6.57
CA GLY A 65 -2.12 2.18 6.49
C GLY A 65 -3.09 1.60 5.46
N TYR A 66 -3.73 2.44 4.64
CA TYR A 66 -4.55 1.99 3.51
C TYR A 66 -3.73 1.20 2.48
N TRP A 67 -2.51 1.66 2.20
CA TRP A 67 -1.54 1.03 1.31
C TRP A 67 -0.25 0.66 2.05
N GLY A 68 0.10 -0.63 2.08
CA GLY A 68 1.40 -1.08 2.59
C GLY A 68 2.48 -1.01 1.50
N MET A 69 3.73 -0.79 1.88
CA MET A 69 4.87 -0.87 0.96
C MET A 69 5.78 -2.01 1.39
N TYR A 70 6.09 -2.92 0.48
CA TYR A 70 6.93 -4.09 0.77
C TYR A 70 7.64 -4.56 -0.48
N ARG A 71 8.67 -5.38 -0.27
CA ARG A 71 9.39 -6.11 -1.31
C ARG A 71 9.58 -7.56 -0.87
N PHE A 72 9.38 -8.47 -1.80
CA PHE A 72 9.68 -9.89 -1.67
C PHE A 72 10.74 -10.23 -2.72
N ASN A 73 11.96 -10.48 -2.28
CA ASN A 73 13.07 -10.87 -3.14
C ASN A 73 13.44 -12.36 -2.92
N PRO A 74 13.12 -13.26 -3.87
CA PRO A 74 13.48 -14.67 -3.79
C PRO A 74 14.98 -14.94 -3.57
N GLU A 75 15.87 -14.11 -4.10
CA GLU A 75 17.33 -14.31 -4.02
C GLU A 75 17.85 -14.24 -2.57
N LEU A 76 17.14 -13.53 -1.69
CA LEU A 76 17.49 -13.48 -0.26
C LEU A 76 17.30 -14.84 0.41
N LYS A 77 16.37 -15.66 -0.07
CA LYS A 77 16.14 -17.01 0.44
C LYS A 77 17.35 -17.92 0.19
N GLU A 78 18.00 -17.78 -0.96
CA GLU A 78 19.23 -18.52 -1.30
C GLU A 78 20.41 -18.12 -0.39
N GLN A 79 20.36 -16.90 0.15
CA GLN A 79 21.32 -16.38 1.14
C GLN A 79 20.95 -16.74 2.58
N GLY A 80 19.90 -17.53 2.81
CA GLY A 80 19.39 -17.87 4.14
C GLY A 80 18.75 -16.69 4.89
N LYS A 81 18.36 -15.63 4.19
CA LYS A 81 17.70 -14.45 4.76
C LYS A 81 16.20 -14.49 4.48
N ASN A 82 15.43 -13.75 5.28
CA ASN A 82 14.00 -13.56 5.01
C ASN A 82 13.82 -12.80 3.68
N PRO A 83 13.11 -13.39 2.69
CA PRO A 83 12.86 -12.74 1.41
C PRO A 83 11.89 -11.56 1.49
N PHE A 84 11.09 -11.46 2.55
CA PHE A 84 10.11 -10.40 2.72
C PHE A 84 10.67 -9.24 3.55
N THR A 85 10.53 -8.02 3.02
CA THR A 85 10.84 -6.77 3.70
C THR A 85 9.61 -5.87 3.69
N LEU A 86 9.14 -5.47 4.87
CA LEU A 86 8.11 -4.44 5.03
C LEU A 86 8.80 -3.07 5.06
N ASP A 87 8.62 -2.28 4.00
CA ASP A 87 9.26 -0.96 3.86
C ASP A 87 8.42 0.16 4.50
N SER A 88 7.09 0.03 4.51
CA SER A 88 6.20 1.01 5.17
C SER A 88 6.24 0.88 6.69
N LYS A 89 6.27 2.03 7.39
CA LYS A 89 6.23 2.11 8.86
C LYS A 89 4.82 1.89 9.40
N ALA A 90 4.70 1.85 10.73
CA ALA A 90 3.41 1.85 11.40
C ALA A 90 2.59 3.10 10.98
N PRO A 91 1.27 2.95 10.74
CA PRO A 91 0.40 4.08 10.42
C PRO A 91 0.43 5.16 11.51
N THR A 92 0.44 6.42 11.08
CA THR A 92 0.46 7.60 11.95
C THR A 92 -0.70 8.56 11.66
N ALA A 93 -1.41 8.37 10.54
CA ALA A 93 -2.53 9.21 10.12
C ALA A 93 -3.88 8.49 10.29
N SER A 94 -4.96 9.27 10.38
CA SER A 94 -6.33 8.76 10.47
C SER A 94 -6.76 8.08 9.16
N PHE A 95 -7.16 6.81 9.25
CA PHE A 95 -7.69 6.04 8.12
C PHE A 95 -8.99 6.67 7.60
N ARG A 96 -9.86 7.08 8.51
CA ARG A 96 -11.14 7.71 8.19
C ARG A 96 -10.97 9.03 7.45
N ASP A 97 -10.05 9.89 7.89
CA ASP A 97 -9.81 11.18 7.24
C ASP A 97 -9.27 11.00 5.83
N TYR A 98 -8.44 9.98 5.61
CA TYR A 98 -7.99 9.59 4.27
C TYR A 98 -9.18 9.21 3.38
N LEU A 99 -10.06 8.30 3.83
CA LEU A 99 -11.25 7.93 3.05
C LEU A 99 -12.11 9.14 2.72
N LEU A 100 -12.42 9.98 3.72
CA LEU A 100 -13.24 11.18 3.53
C LEU A 100 -12.54 12.26 2.69
N GLY A 101 -11.24 12.14 2.43
CA GLY A 101 -10.47 12.95 1.49
C GLY A 101 -10.79 12.68 0.01
N GLU A 102 -11.46 11.57 -0.31
CA GLU A 102 -11.77 11.15 -1.67
C GLU A 102 -13.29 11.02 -1.89
N VAL A 103 -13.78 11.55 -3.01
CA VAL A 103 -15.23 11.55 -3.35
C VAL A 103 -15.77 10.13 -3.53
N ARG A 104 -14.96 9.18 -3.99
CA ARG A 104 -15.37 7.77 -4.12
C ARG A 104 -15.85 7.15 -2.79
N TYR A 105 -15.39 7.66 -1.65
CA TYR A 105 -15.88 7.25 -0.33
C TYR A 105 -16.87 8.26 0.26
N ALA A 106 -16.59 9.56 0.14
CA ALA A 106 -17.46 10.59 0.71
C ALA A 106 -18.88 10.59 0.10
N SER A 107 -19.03 10.17 -1.15
CA SER A 107 -20.33 10.01 -1.81
C SER A 107 -21.19 8.91 -1.15
N LEU A 108 -20.58 7.79 -0.73
CA LEU A 108 -21.26 6.73 0.01
C LEU A 108 -21.78 7.24 1.35
N ALA A 109 -20.95 7.97 2.10
CA ALA A 109 -21.34 8.57 3.38
C ALA A 109 -22.51 9.56 3.24
N LYS A 110 -22.60 10.26 2.11
CA LYS A 110 -23.72 11.17 1.81
C LYS A 110 -25.01 10.42 1.45
N MET A 111 -24.91 9.35 0.67
CA MET A 111 -26.08 8.62 0.16
C MET A 111 -26.63 7.59 1.16
N PHE A 112 -25.75 6.91 1.89
CA PHE A 112 -26.08 5.80 2.79
C PHE A 112 -25.26 5.88 4.09
N PRO A 113 -25.55 6.84 5.00
CA PRO A 113 -24.71 7.11 6.17
C PRO A 113 -24.45 5.90 7.06
N GLU A 114 -25.50 5.15 7.43
CA GLU A 114 -25.38 3.98 8.32
C GLU A 114 -24.52 2.87 7.70
N ALA A 115 -24.74 2.58 6.42
CA ALA A 115 -23.95 1.58 5.69
C ALA A 115 -22.49 2.03 5.51
N ALA A 116 -22.27 3.33 5.29
CA ALA A 116 -20.94 3.90 5.15
C ALA A 116 -20.12 3.72 6.44
N GLU A 117 -20.71 3.97 7.62
CA GLU A 117 -20.02 3.76 8.90
C GLU A 117 -19.54 2.32 9.06
N ALA A 118 -20.44 1.35 8.80
CA ALA A 118 -20.10 -0.06 8.90
C ALA A 118 -19.00 -0.46 7.90
N LEU A 119 -19.08 0.03 6.65
CA LEU A 119 -18.10 -0.27 5.61
C LEU A 119 -16.74 0.39 5.87
N PHE A 120 -16.70 1.62 6.39
CA PHE A 120 -15.46 2.29 6.75
C PHE A 120 -14.75 1.56 7.90
N ALA A 121 -15.48 1.21 8.96
CA ALA A 121 -14.94 0.43 10.07
C ALA A 121 -14.41 -0.93 9.60
N LYS A 122 -15.14 -1.61 8.72
CA LYS A 122 -14.69 -2.88 8.12
C LYS A 122 -13.41 -2.67 7.30
N THR A 123 -13.36 -1.65 6.45
CA THR A 123 -12.21 -1.38 5.57
C THR A 123 -10.95 -1.11 6.39
N GLU A 124 -11.07 -0.31 7.46
CA GLU A 124 -9.95 -0.05 8.38
C GLU A 124 -9.49 -1.33 9.07
N LYS A 125 -10.42 -2.12 9.60
CA LYS A 125 -10.10 -3.42 10.22
C LYS A 125 -9.37 -4.36 9.26
N ASP A 126 -9.89 -4.55 8.04
CA ASP A 126 -9.27 -5.39 7.02
C ASP A 126 -7.85 -4.90 6.66
N ALA A 127 -7.65 -3.59 6.59
CA ALA A 127 -6.34 -2.99 6.31
C ALA A 127 -5.34 -3.25 7.45
N MET A 128 -5.77 -3.13 8.70
CA MET A 128 -4.94 -3.42 9.87
C MET A 128 -4.60 -4.92 9.98
N GLU A 129 -5.56 -5.81 9.73
CA GLU A 129 -5.32 -7.26 9.70
C GLU A 129 -4.30 -7.66 8.61
N ARG A 130 -4.40 -7.03 7.44
CA ARG A 130 -3.42 -7.19 6.36
C ARG A 130 -2.04 -6.69 6.75
N LEU A 131 -1.95 -5.54 7.41
CA LEU A 131 -0.67 -5.01 7.91
C LEU A 131 -0.04 -5.94 8.95
N GLU A 132 -0.81 -6.47 9.89
CA GLU A 132 -0.34 -7.45 10.87
C GLU A 132 0.18 -8.73 10.21
N SER A 133 -0.49 -9.18 9.15
CA SER A 133 -0.01 -10.32 8.35
C SER A 133 1.35 -10.02 7.71
N TYR A 134 1.57 -8.82 7.19
CA TYR A 134 2.88 -8.41 6.66
C TYR A 134 3.95 -8.30 7.75
N ARG A 135 3.61 -7.79 8.94
CA ARG A 135 4.55 -7.75 10.07
C ARG A 135 5.00 -9.15 10.48
N ARG A 136 4.09 -10.12 10.52
CA ARG A 136 4.41 -11.53 10.78
C ARG A 136 5.35 -12.09 9.72
N LEU A 137 5.12 -11.80 8.44
CA LEU A 137 6.02 -12.23 7.36
C LEU A 137 7.41 -11.61 7.49
N ALA A 138 7.52 -10.34 7.89
CA ALA A 138 8.81 -9.66 8.07
C ALA A 138 9.60 -10.11 9.30
N ALA A 139 8.93 -10.74 10.27
CA ALA A 139 9.53 -11.23 11.51
C ALA A 139 9.98 -12.70 11.46
N GLN A 140 9.80 -13.38 10.33
CA GLN A 140 10.28 -14.76 10.09
C GLN A 140 11.79 -14.79 9.85
#